data_AF-A0A941KKY6-F1
#
_entry.id   AF-A0A941KKY6-F1
#
_cell.length_a   1.000
_cell.length_b   1.000
_cell.length_c   1.000
_cell.angle_alpha   90.00
_cell.angle_beta   90.00
_cell.angle_gamma   90.00
#
_symmetry.space_group_name_H-M   'P 1'
#
loop_
_entity.id
_entity.type
_entity.pdbx_description
1 polymer ?
#
loop_
_entity_poly.entity_id
_entity_poly.type
_entity_poly.pdbx_seq_one_letter_code
_entity_poly.pdbx_strand_id
1 'polypeptide(L)'
;MLLSIHIPKTAGTAWRLYLENNLGPRASYVSPEARDANEIAQQALTLMDEGRPDAARALIDASSCGLIAGHRARDFLETWPEAAAITWLRDPFERVISEYLHFRSRPQPYNLAQKVARGELDIEAFAAQHHRYYSEIEARLKARPAAYCLFVDRFQDDALEACTRFADWRGTIPRRNVTPKTQFAELGDEARLRDQLRPYLQEENAVYESWSAAWADGSALKAAQETLALAPERVAPGLTHQLRRKLGAAKEKLGHWLGRDWR
;
A
#
# COMPACT_ATOMS: atom_id res chain seq x y z
N MET A 1 -9.67 -10.33 11.61
CA MET A 1 -9.70 -9.27 10.56
C MET A 1 -8.29 -8.71 10.43
N LEU A 2 -7.82 -8.47 9.20
CA LEU A 2 -6.52 -7.87 8.93
C LEU A 2 -6.69 -6.58 8.11
N LEU A 3 -6.03 -5.50 8.52
CA LEU A 3 -6.02 -4.23 7.79
C LEU A 3 -4.71 -4.10 7.00
N SER A 4 -4.82 -3.89 5.70
CA SER A 4 -3.70 -3.70 4.77
C SER A 4 -3.64 -2.22 4.36
N ILE A 5 -2.94 -1.41 5.15
CA ILE A 5 -2.88 0.04 4.95
C ILE A 5 -1.92 0.34 3.79
N HIS A 6 -2.45 0.85 2.69
CA HIS A 6 -1.63 1.18 1.52
C HIS A 6 -1.12 2.62 1.62
N ILE A 7 0.20 2.78 1.70
CA ILE A 7 0.86 4.09 1.56
C ILE A 7 1.14 4.34 0.07
N PRO A 8 0.80 5.51 -0.48
CA PRO A 8 1.09 5.80 -1.88
C PRO A 8 2.54 5.48 -2.27
N LYS A 9 2.67 4.79 -3.41
CA LYS A 9 3.95 4.49 -4.08
C LYS A 9 4.89 3.54 -3.32
N THR A 10 4.39 2.78 -2.34
CA THR A 10 5.13 1.70 -1.66
C THR A 10 4.81 0.30 -2.22
N ALA A 11 4.69 0.21 -3.55
CA ALA A 11 4.33 -1.01 -4.28
C ALA A 11 2.96 -1.64 -3.91
N GLY A 12 2.03 -0.87 -3.33
CA GLY A 12 0.76 -1.45 -2.88
C GLY A 12 -0.13 -2.04 -3.97
N THR A 13 0.01 -1.66 -5.25
CA THR A 13 -0.64 -2.40 -6.35
C THR A 13 -0.12 -3.83 -6.46
N ALA A 14 1.19 -4.04 -6.31
CA ALA A 14 1.80 -5.36 -6.40
C ALA A 14 1.37 -6.23 -5.20
N TRP A 15 1.39 -5.64 -4.00
CA TRP A 15 0.92 -6.29 -2.78
C TRP A 15 -0.58 -6.58 -2.80
N ARG A 16 -1.41 -5.66 -3.28
CA ARG A 16 -2.83 -5.91 -3.54
C ARG A 16 -3.01 -7.16 -4.40
N LEU A 17 -2.32 -7.25 -5.54
CA LEU A 17 -2.42 -8.41 -6.42
C LEU A 17 -1.94 -9.70 -5.73
N TYR A 18 -0.96 -9.61 -4.83
CA TYR A 18 -0.52 -10.74 -4.02
C TYR A 18 -1.59 -11.17 -3.01
N LEU A 19 -2.24 -10.22 -2.34
CA LEU A 19 -3.34 -10.47 -1.40
C LEU A 19 -4.59 -11.03 -2.09
N GLU A 20 -5.01 -10.47 -3.24
CA GLU A 20 -6.13 -11.00 -4.06
C GLU A 20 -5.89 -12.46 -4.45
N ASN A 21 -4.64 -12.83 -4.76
CA ASN A 21 -4.25 -14.19 -5.12
C ASN A 21 -4.29 -15.18 -3.96
N ASN A 22 -4.28 -14.70 -2.72
CA ASN A 22 -4.24 -15.55 -1.53
C ASN A 22 -5.55 -15.54 -0.77
N LEU A 23 -6.34 -14.48 -0.86
CA LEU A 23 -7.55 -14.33 -0.06
C LEU A 23 -8.82 -14.35 -0.91
N GLY A 24 -8.70 -14.18 -2.23
CA GLY A 24 -9.83 -14.21 -3.15
C GLY A 24 -10.98 -13.30 -2.65
N PRO A 25 -12.21 -13.80 -2.52
CA PRO A 25 -13.36 -13.02 -2.04
C PRO A 25 -13.24 -12.47 -0.61
N ARG A 26 -12.29 -12.97 0.20
CA ARG A 26 -12.09 -12.49 1.58
C ARG A 26 -11.30 -11.18 1.66
N ALA A 27 -10.68 -10.74 0.57
CA ALA A 27 -10.03 -9.44 0.51
C ALA A 27 -10.94 -8.43 -0.18
N SER A 28 -11.26 -7.35 0.53
CA SER A 28 -12.02 -6.22 -0.01
C SER A 28 -11.18 -4.95 0.01
N TYR A 29 -11.46 -4.03 -0.92
CA TYR A 29 -10.59 -2.89 -1.21
C TYR A 29 -11.32 -1.56 -1.05
N VAL A 30 -10.66 -0.60 -0.40
CA VAL A 30 -11.09 0.79 -0.27
C VAL A 30 -10.10 1.70 -0.99
N SER A 31 -10.45 2.05 -2.24
CA SER A 31 -9.64 2.92 -3.10
C SER A 31 -10.56 3.93 -3.76
N PRO A 32 -10.17 5.21 -3.86
CA PRO A 32 -10.87 6.18 -4.71
C PRO A 32 -11.00 5.70 -6.17
N GLU A 33 -10.04 4.88 -6.62
CA GLU A 33 -9.97 4.26 -7.95
C GLU A 33 -10.55 2.84 -7.98
N ALA A 34 -11.27 2.42 -6.93
CA ALA A 34 -11.87 1.09 -6.87
C ALA A 34 -12.83 0.94 -8.05
N ARG A 35 -12.50 0.01 -8.95
CA ARG A 35 -13.26 -0.24 -10.19
C ARG A 35 -14.65 -0.81 -9.92
N ASP A 36 -14.86 -1.37 -8.74
CA ASP A 36 -16.09 -2.02 -8.34
C ASP A 36 -16.64 -1.34 -7.08
N ALA A 37 -17.58 -0.40 -7.25
CA ALA A 37 -18.29 0.27 -6.15
C ALA A 37 -19.06 -0.70 -5.23
N ASN A 38 -19.18 -1.97 -5.64
CA ASN A 38 -19.87 -3.03 -4.92
C ASN A 38 -18.98 -3.76 -3.90
N GLU A 39 -17.72 -3.37 -3.75
CA GLU A 39 -16.83 -3.90 -2.70
C GLU A 39 -17.42 -3.64 -1.31
N ILE A 40 -17.49 -4.67 -0.47
CA ILE A 40 -18.12 -4.58 0.87
C ILE A 40 -17.42 -3.56 1.76
N ALA A 41 -16.09 -3.45 1.66
CA ALA A 41 -15.33 -2.44 2.39
C ALA A 41 -15.60 -1.02 1.87
N GLN A 42 -15.90 -0.84 0.58
CA GLN A 42 -16.27 0.46 0.03
C GLN A 42 -17.65 0.90 0.55
N GLN A 43 -18.61 -0.02 0.64
CA GLN A 43 -19.92 0.24 1.25
C GLN A 43 -19.78 0.57 2.75
N ALA A 44 -18.95 -0.19 3.46
CA ALA A 44 -18.66 0.06 4.88
C ALA A 44 -18.01 1.44 5.07
N LEU A 45 -17.08 1.84 4.19
CA LEU A 45 -16.46 3.17 4.22
C LEU A 45 -17.50 4.27 4.02
N THR A 46 -18.43 4.11 3.08
CA THR A 46 -19.54 5.07 2.89
C THR A 46 -20.38 5.21 4.15
N LEU A 47 -20.74 4.11 4.81
CA LEU A 47 -21.46 4.16 6.09
C LEU A 47 -20.65 4.88 7.19
N MET A 48 -19.34 4.69 7.24
CA MET A 48 -18.47 5.42 8.17
C MET A 48 -18.44 6.92 7.87
N ASP A 49 -18.30 7.30 6.60
CA ASP A 49 -18.31 8.70 6.15
C ASP A 49 -19.68 9.37 6.44
N GLU A 50 -20.78 8.60 6.49
CA GLU A 50 -22.12 9.03 6.92
C GLU A 50 -22.32 9.09 8.45
N GLY A 51 -21.28 8.78 9.25
CA GLY A 51 -21.37 8.76 10.72
C GLY A 51 -22.09 7.53 11.28
N ARG A 52 -22.07 6.40 10.56
CA ARG A 52 -22.72 5.12 10.95
C ARG A 52 -21.70 3.97 11.11
N PRO A 53 -20.67 4.11 11.97
CA PRO A 53 -19.61 3.10 12.11
C PRO A 53 -20.12 1.73 12.60
N ASP A 54 -21.15 1.69 13.45
CA ASP A 54 -21.73 0.41 13.91
C ASP A 54 -22.40 -0.37 12.78
N ALA A 55 -23.05 0.34 11.84
CA ALA A 55 -23.63 -0.29 10.65
C ALA A 55 -22.55 -0.79 9.69
N ALA A 56 -21.46 -0.03 9.54
CA ALA A 56 -20.28 -0.47 8.78
C ALA A 56 -19.67 -1.74 9.39
N ARG A 57 -19.59 -1.79 10.72
CA ARG A 57 -19.11 -2.97 11.45
C ARG A 57 -19.99 -4.19 11.21
N ALA A 58 -21.29 -4.05 11.43
CA ALA A 58 -22.25 -5.12 11.21
C ALA A 58 -22.22 -5.65 9.76
N LEU A 59 -22.06 -4.75 8.77
CA LEU A 59 -21.98 -5.12 7.36
C LEU A 59 -20.77 -6.02 7.06
N ILE A 60 -19.60 -5.66 7.59
CA ILE A 60 -18.37 -6.44 7.40
C ILE A 60 -18.42 -7.75 8.19
N ASP A 61 -18.89 -7.73 9.44
CA ASP A 61 -19.00 -8.91 10.30
C ASP A 61 -20.01 -9.94 9.76
N ALA A 62 -21.06 -9.48 9.06
CA ALA A 62 -22.01 -10.34 8.36
C ALA A 62 -21.48 -10.89 7.01
N SER A 63 -20.30 -10.44 6.57
CA SER A 63 -19.69 -10.85 5.31
C SER A 63 -18.59 -11.90 5.52
N SER A 64 -17.98 -12.38 4.43
CA SER A 64 -16.78 -13.21 4.47
C SER A 64 -15.46 -12.42 4.43
N CYS A 65 -15.54 -11.08 4.51
CA CYS A 65 -14.39 -10.18 4.46
C CYS A 65 -13.45 -10.46 5.63
N GLY A 66 -12.25 -10.97 5.32
CA GLY A 66 -11.19 -11.21 6.29
C GLY A 66 -10.08 -10.16 6.25
N LEU A 67 -10.01 -9.38 5.16
CA LEU A 67 -9.00 -8.35 4.95
C LEU A 67 -9.59 -7.12 4.26
N ILE A 68 -9.26 -5.94 4.77
CA ILE A 68 -9.57 -4.65 4.15
C ILE A 68 -8.27 -3.97 3.73
N ALA A 69 -8.13 -3.63 2.45
CA ALA A 69 -6.92 -3.05 1.88
C ALA A 69 -7.15 -1.73 1.17
N GLY A 70 -6.19 -0.83 1.22
CA GLY A 70 -6.19 0.38 0.40
C GLY A 70 -5.80 1.63 1.18
N HIS A 71 -5.88 2.80 0.51
CA HIS A 71 -5.44 4.07 1.08
C HIS A 71 -6.32 4.51 2.26
N ARG A 72 -7.61 4.18 2.21
CA ARG A 72 -8.58 4.46 3.28
C ARG A 72 -8.70 3.32 4.29
N ALA A 73 -7.93 2.23 4.18
CA ALA A 73 -8.00 1.12 5.13
C ALA A 73 -7.57 1.53 6.55
N ARG A 74 -6.77 2.60 6.68
CA ARG A 74 -6.41 3.20 7.98
C ARG A 74 -7.61 3.79 8.72
N ASP A 75 -8.70 4.11 8.05
CA ASP A 75 -9.87 4.69 8.70
C ASP A 75 -10.65 3.61 9.48
N PHE A 76 -10.52 2.36 9.06
CA PHE A 76 -11.08 1.18 9.74
C PHE A 76 -10.37 0.86 11.05
N LEU A 77 -9.25 1.54 11.36
CA LEU A 77 -8.58 1.38 12.64
C LEU A 77 -9.56 1.67 13.79
N GLU A 78 -10.26 2.80 13.77
CA GLU A 78 -11.15 3.17 14.88
C GLU A 78 -12.35 2.23 15.03
N THR A 79 -12.87 1.72 13.91
CA THR A 79 -14.02 0.81 13.91
C THR A 79 -13.65 -0.63 14.32
N TRP A 80 -12.41 -1.06 14.05
CA TRP A 80 -11.87 -2.37 14.48
C TRP A 80 -10.56 -2.19 15.26
N PRO A 81 -10.59 -1.74 16.52
CA PRO A 81 -9.39 -1.55 17.33
C PRO A 81 -8.58 -2.83 17.58
N GLU A 82 -9.22 -3.99 17.49
CA GLU A 82 -8.66 -5.34 17.64
C GLU A 82 -8.03 -5.89 16.35
N ALA A 83 -8.31 -5.29 15.19
CA ALA A 83 -7.77 -5.79 13.94
C ALA A 83 -6.25 -5.57 13.88
N ALA A 84 -5.55 -6.65 13.55
CA ALA A 84 -4.14 -6.60 13.21
C ALA A 84 -3.93 -5.76 11.94
N ALA A 85 -2.75 -5.18 11.77
CA ALA A 85 -2.47 -4.30 10.64
C ALA A 85 -1.11 -4.55 9.99
N ILE A 86 -1.08 -4.50 8.67
CA ILE A 86 0.14 -4.52 7.88
C ILE A 86 0.21 -3.29 6.98
N THR A 87 1.42 -2.82 6.74
CA THR A 87 1.70 -1.80 5.71
C THR A 87 3.07 -2.03 5.10
N TRP A 88 3.37 -1.28 4.05
CA TRP A 88 4.58 -1.42 3.24
C TRP A 88 5.31 -0.10 3.18
N LEU A 89 6.58 -0.15 3.50
CA LEU A 89 7.52 0.96 3.42
C LEU A 89 8.42 0.78 2.19
N ARG A 90 8.82 1.91 1.65
CA ARG A 90 9.80 2.07 0.59
C ARG A 90 10.82 3.10 1.07
N ASP A 91 12.02 3.11 0.52
CA ASP A 91 12.94 4.24 0.71
C ASP A 91 12.17 5.59 0.58
N PRO A 92 12.15 6.44 1.62
CA PRO A 92 11.31 7.64 1.63
C PRO A 92 11.60 8.60 0.48
N PHE A 93 12.86 8.72 0.08
CA PHE A 93 13.26 9.52 -1.08
C PHE A 93 12.66 8.94 -2.38
N GLU A 94 12.86 7.65 -2.64
CA GLU A 94 12.27 7.01 -3.82
C GLU A 94 10.74 7.08 -3.84
N ARG A 95 10.08 6.95 -2.68
CA ARG A 95 8.62 7.10 -2.56
C ARG A 95 8.18 8.48 -3.04
N VAL A 96 8.79 9.55 -2.49
CA VAL A 96 8.44 10.94 -2.80
C VAL A 96 8.70 11.27 -4.27
N ILE A 97 9.85 10.87 -4.82
CA ILE A 97 10.14 11.06 -6.24
C ILE A 97 9.10 10.35 -7.11
N SER A 98 8.80 9.09 -6.80
CA SER A 98 7.80 8.29 -7.53
C SER A 98 6.41 8.93 -7.48
N GLU A 99 6.03 9.53 -6.37
CA GLU A 99 4.74 10.21 -6.19
C GLU A 99 4.68 11.53 -6.96
N TYR A 100 5.72 12.35 -6.85
CA TYR A 100 5.83 13.59 -7.59
C TYR A 100 5.72 13.36 -9.10
N LEU A 101 6.51 12.43 -9.64
CA LEU A 101 6.47 12.05 -11.05
C LEU A 101 5.11 11.50 -11.47
N HIS A 102 4.41 10.81 -10.55
CA HIS A 102 3.06 10.33 -10.81
C HIS A 102 2.06 11.47 -10.92
N PHE A 103 2.08 12.44 -10.01
CA PHE A 103 1.22 13.61 -10.09
C PHE A 103 1.55 14.48 -11.30
N ARG A 104 2.83 14.61 -11.67
CA ARG A 104 3.27 15.34 -12.86
C ARG A 104 2.75 14.72 -14.16
N SER A 105 2.72 13.39 -14.24
CA SER A 105 2.31 12.66 -15.44
C SER A 105 0.81 12.34 -15.50
N ARG A 106 0.14 12.28 -14.35
CA ARG A 106 -1.28 11.92 -14.24
C ARG A 106 -1.96 12.87 -13.27
N PRO A 107 -2.58 13.94 -13.77
CA PRO A 107 -3.34 14.87 -12.93
C PRO A 107 -4.45 14.10 -12.19
N GLN A 108 -4.40 14.13 -10.87
CA GLN A 108 -5.44 13.59 -10.00
C GLN A 108 -6.39 14.71 -9.58
N PRO A 109 -7.63 14.42 -9.14
CA PRO A 109 -8.57 15.47 -8.72
C PRO A 109 -8.16 16.23 -7.44
N TYR A 110 -7.10 15.80 -6.76
CA TYR A 110 -6.60 16.44 -5.54
C TYR A 110 -5.80 17.71 -5.84
N ASN A 111 -5.99 18.76 -5.03
CA ASN A 111 -5.35 20.07 -5.19
C ASN A 111 -3.82 19.97 -5.35
N LEU A 112 -3.15 19.21 -4.48
CA LEU A 112 -1.70 19.04 -4.52
C LEU A 112 -1.22 18.43 -5.85
N ALA A 113 -1.91 17.39 -6.33
CA ALA A 113 -1.58 16.74 -7.60
C ALA A 113 -1.79 17.67 -8.80
N GLN A 114 -2.85 18.49 -8.78
CA GLN A 114 -3.09 19.50 -9.81
C GLN A 114 -2.00 20.57 -9.86
N LYS A 115 -1.54 21.03 -8.69
CA LYS A 115 -0.44 22.00 -8.61
C LYS A 115 0.86 21.44 -9.18
N VAL A 116 1.21 20.19 -8.84
CA VAL A 116 2.37 19.50 -9.42
C VAL A 116 2.23 19.35 -10.94
N ALA A 117 1.07 18.91 -11.42
CA ALA A 117 0.81 18.74 -12.85
C ALA A 117 0.91 20.04 -13.66
N ARG A 118 0.56 21.18 -13.05
CA ARG A 118 0.68 22.52 -13.66
C ARG A 118 2.07 23.14 -13.51
N GLY A 119 3.00 22.48 -12.81
CA GLY A 119 4.33 23.02 -12.52
C GLY A 119 4.34 24.12 -11.46
N GLU A 120 3.26 24.28 -10.69
CA GLU A 120 3.15 25.26 -9.60
C GLU A 120 3.89 24.81 -8.34
N LEU A 121 4.23 23.52 -8.24
CA LEU A 121 5.05 22.95 -7.17
C LEU A 121 6.22 22.17 -7.78
N ASP A 122 7.43 22.57 -7.41
CA ASP A 122 8.61 21.76 -7.61
C ASP A 122 8.68 20.61 -6.59
N ILE A 123 9.72 19.78 -6.70
CA ILE A 123 9.89 18.60 -5.85
C ILE A 123 10.12 18.96 -4.37
N GLU A 124 10.77 20.09 -4.10
CA GLU A 124 11.09 20.52 -2.74
C GLU A 124 9.82 21.01 -2.04
N ALA A 125 9.08 21.90 -2.68
CA ALA A 125 7.79 22.38 -2.20
C ALA A 125 6.77 21.25 -2.07
N PHE A 126 6.81 20.27 -2.97
CA PHE A 126 6.01 19.04 -2.86
C PHE A 126 6.39 18.22 -1.62
N ALA A 127 7.67 17.91 -1.42
CA ALA A 127 8.13 17.14 -0.25
C ALA A 127 7.79 17.85 1.07
N ALA A 128 7.94 19.18 1.11
CA ALA A 128 7.58 20.00 2.26
C ALA A 128 6.08 19.93 2.62
N GLN A 129 5.19 19.75 1.64
CA GLN A 129 3.74 19.62 1.87
C GLN A 129 3.29 18.17 2.05
N HIS A 130 4.13 17.20 1.69
CA HIS A 130 3.71 15.80 1.46
C HIS A 130 4.66 14.79 2.12
N HIS A 131 4.94 15.03 3.40
CA HIS A 131 5.76 14.19 4.28
C HIS A 131 4.89 13.59 5.40
N ARG A 132 5.48 12.77 6.28
CA ARG A 132 4.86 12.22 7.52
C ARG A 132 3.88 11.06 7.36
N TYR A 133 3.77 10.45 6.18
CA TYR A 133 2.95 9.26 6.01
C TYR A 133 3.33 8.12 6.96
N TYR A 134 4.62 7.85 7.09
CA TYR A 134 5.16 6.75 7.89
C TYR A 134 5.01 7.06 9.37
N SER A 135 5.39 8.27 9.81
CA SER A 135 5.30 8.66 11.22
C SER A 135 3.84 8.72 11.70
N GLU A 136 2.91 9.24 10.89
CA GLU A 136 1.49 9.28 11.24
C GLU A 136 0.87 7.88 11.31
N ILE A 137 1.14 7.02 10.33
CA ILE A 137 0.60 5.66 10.32
C ILE A 137 1.18 4.86 11.48
N GLU A 138 2.49 4.90 11.70
CA GLU A 138 3.13 4.18 12.79
C GLU A 138 2.62 4.67 14.16
N ALA A 139 2.44 5.98 14.36
CA ALA A 139 1.87 6.52 15.58
C ALA A 139 0.45 5.99 15.85
N ARG A 140 -0.41 5.96 14.81
CA ARG A 140 -1.77 5.40 14.94
C ARG A 140 -1.76 3.90 15.24
N LEU A 141 -0.81 3.16 14.67
CA LEU A 141 -0.64 1.73 14.94
C LEU A 141 -0.15 1.48 16.37
N LYS A 142 0.85 2.24 16.84
CA LYS A 142 1.38 2.17 18.22
C LYS A 142 0.36 2.53 19.30
N ALA A 143 -0.59 3.40 18.98
CA ALA A 143 -1.65 3.80 19.91
C ALA A 143 -2.71 2.71 20.16
N ARG A 144 -2.58 1.54 19.51
CA ARG A 144 -3.55 0.45 19.58
C ARG A 144 -2.97 -0.78 20.28
N PRO A 145 -3.83 -1.63 20.87
CA PRO A 145 -3.39 -2.90 21.47
C PRO A 145 -3.13 -4.00 20.44
N ALA A 146 -3.65 -3.87 19.21
CA ALA A 146 -3.53 -4.91 18.18
C ALA A 146 -2.13 -5.00 17.57
N ALA A 147 -1.73 -6.22 17.20
CA ALA A 147 -0.45 -6.48 16.54
C ALA A 147 -0.36 -5.77 15.18
N TYR A 148 0.84 -5.31 14.82
CA TYR A 148 1.08 -4.73 13.51
C TYR A 148 2.50 -4.98 13.00
N CYS A 149 2.68 -4.94 11.68
CA CYS A 149 3.98 -5.12 11.03
C CYS A 149 4.15 -4.18 9.84
N LEU A 150 5.31 -3.53 9.75
CA LEU A 150 5.71 -2.69 8.61
C LEU A 150 6.73 -3.49 7.78
N PHE A 151 6.33 -3.89 6.57
CA PHE A 151 7.22 -4.57 5.63
C PHE A 151 8.07 -3.55 4.88
N VAL A 152 9.38 -3.75 4.88
CA VAL A 152 10.33 -2.85 4.21
C VAL A 152 10.72 -3.45 2.86
N ASP A 153 10.67 -2.65 1.79
CA ASP A 153 10.95 -3.08 0.41
C ASP A 153 12.31 -3.78 0.22
N ARG A 154 13.38 -3.33 0.88
CA ARG A 154 14.69 -3.98 0.80
C ARG A 154 14.74 -5.38 1.44
N PHE A 155 13.74 -5.72 2.26
CA PHE A 155 13.52 -7.02 2.88
C PHE A 155 12.31 -7.75 2.28
N GLN A 156 11.97 -7.49 1.01
CA GLN A 156 10.79 -8.07 0.38
C GLN A 156 10.80 -9.61 0.37
N ASP A 157 11.95 -10.23 0.19
CA ASP A 157 12.06 -11.69 0.16
C ASP A 157 11.80 -12.30 1.55
N ASP A 158 12.33 -11.68 2.61
CA ASP A 158 12.03 -12.07 4.01
C ASP A 158 10.56 -11.82 4.37
N ALA A 159 9.99 -10.72 3.87
CA ALA A 159 8.56 -10.43 4.02
C ALA A 159 7.69 -11.52 3.35
N LEU A 160 8.07 -11.97 2.15
CA LEU A 160 7.41 -13.06 1.44
C LEU A 160 7.55 -14.40 2.16
N GLU A 161 8.73 -14.69 2.71
CA GLU A 161 8.95 -15.87 3.54
C GLU A 161 8.05 -15.82 4.78
N ALA A 162 7.96 -14.68 5.46
CA ALA A 162 7.07 -14.50 6.62
C ALA A 162 5.60 -14.72 6.24
N CYS A 163 5.13 -14.17 5.11
CA CYS A 163 3.77 -14.40 4.61
C CYS A 163 3.50 -15.89 4.34
N THR A 164 4.47 -16.58 3.74
CA THR A 164 4.38 -18.02 3.46
C THR A 164 4.35 -18.83 4.75
N ARG A 165 5.24 -18.52 5.69
CA ARG A 165 5.43 -19.28 6.93
C ARG A 165 4.29 -19.09 7.91
N PHE A 166 3.78 -17.86 8.06
CA PHE A 166 2.86 -17.52 9.14
C PHE A 166 1.40 -17.40 8.70
N ALA A 167 1.14 -17.23 7.40
CA ALA A 167 -0.24 -17.13 6.87
C ALA A 167 -0.56 -18.17 5.76
N ASP A 168 0.38 -19.07 5.42
CA ASP A 168 0.32 -19.98 4.26
C ASP A 168 0.03 -19.24 2.94
N TRP A 169 0.39 -17.95 2.84
CA TRP A 169 0.20 -17.18 1.61
C TRP A 169 1.30 -17.53 0.60
N ARG A 170 0.92 -17.84 -0.64
CA ARG A 170 1.83 -18.40 -1.66
C ARG A 170 1.94 -17.50 -2.89
N GLY A 171 2.99 -17.78 -3.67
CA GLY A 171 3.26 -17.12 -4.95
C GLY A 171 4.25 -15.97 -4.81
N THR A 172 4.36 -15.18 -5.86
CA THR A 172 5.34 -14.09 -5.96
C THR A 172 4.64 -12.74 -6.05
N ILE A 173 5.26 -11.69 -5.49
CA ILE A 173 4.84 -10.31 -5.73
C ILE A 173 5.18 -9.94 -7.18
N PRO A 174 4.21 -9.51 -7.99
CA PRO A 174 4.50 -9.12 -9.37
C PRO A 174 5.35 -7.85 -9.37
N ARG A 175 6.47 -7.86 -10.10
CA ARG A 175 7.27 -6.65 -10.35
C ARG A 175 6.46 -5.68 -11.20
N ARG A 176 5.77 -4.72 -10.57
CA ARG A 176 4.98 -3.67 -11.21
C ARG A 176 5.35 -2.31 -10.65
N ASN A 177 5.15 -1.28 -11.46
CA ASN A 177 5.38 0.13 -11.07
C ASN A 177 6.80 0.41 -10.59
N VAL A 178 7.78 -0.29 -11.16
CA VAL A 178 9.19 0.09 -11.02
C VAL A 178 9.35 1.43 -11.72
N THR A 179 9.61 2.48 -10.94
CA THR A 179 9.84 3.82 -11.48
C THR A 179 11.04 3.74 -12.43
N PRO A 180 10.89 4.06 -13.73
CA PRO A 180 12.00 3.98 -14.66
C PRO A 180 13.13 4.90 -14.22
N LYS A 181 14.38 4.39 -14.17
CA LYS A 181 15.56 5.20 -13.83
C LYS A 181 15.69 6.44 -14.72
N THR A 182 15.19 6.37 -15.95
CA THR A 182 15.17 7.50 -16.89
C THR A 182 14.35 8.69 -16.38
N GLN A 183 13.28 8.47 -15.62
CA GLN A 183 12.47 9.56 -15.08
C GLN A 183 13.15 10.26 -13.89
N PHE A 184 14.05 9.57 -13.17
CA PHE A 184 14.86 10.20 -12.13
C PHE A 184 15.88 11.17 -12.73
N ALA A 185 16.50 10.78 -13.85
CA ALA A 185 17.49 11.62 -14.53
C ALA A 185 16.91 12.98 -14.98
N GLU A 186 15.61 13.06 -15.25
CA GLU A 186 14.93 14.31 -15.59
C GLU A 186 14.85 15.32 -14.44
N LEU A 187 14.99 14.86 -13.19
CA LEU A 187 14.94 15.73 -12.00
C LEU A 187 16.33 16.25 -11.60
N GLY A 188 17.40 15.72 -12.20
CA GLY A 188 18.78 16.11 -11.95
C GLY A 188 19.61 15.03 -11.26
N ASP A 189 20.70 15.44 -10.64
CA ASP A 189 21.61 14.56 -9.91
C ASP A 189 20.96 14.01 -8.63
N GLU A 190 20.99 12.68 -8.47
CA GLU A 190 20.32 12.01 -7.34
C GLU A 190 20.93 12.40 -5.99
N ALA A 191 22.26 12.49 -5.89
CA ALA A 191 22.93 12.86 -4.65
C ALA A 191 22.52 14.26 -4.21
N ARG A 192 22.53 15.22 -5.14
CA ARG A 192 22.03 16.57 -4.89
C ARG A 192 20.57 16.60 -4.45
N LEU A 193 19.69 15.84 -5.11
CA LEU A 193 18.27 15.76 -4.74
C LEU A 193 18.08 15.13 -3.36
N ARG A 194 18.82 14.09 -3.01
CA ARG A 194 18.78 13.47 -1.68
C ARG A 194 19.17 14.48 -0.60
N ASP A 195 20.23 15.25 -0.84
CA ASP A 195 20.67 16.30 0.10
C ASP A 195 19.62 17.41 0.24
N GLN A 196 19.04 17.87 -0.88
CA GLN A 196 17.98 18.87 -0.90
C GLN A 196 16.73 18.41 -0.16
N LEU A 197 16.30 17.17 -0.35
CA LEU A 197 15.06 16.65 0.25
C LEU A 197 15.25 16.14 1.68
N ARG A 198 16.49 15.92 2.13
CA ARG A 198 16.83 15.37 3.45
C ARG A 198 16.09 16.05 4.61
N PRO A 199 15.98 17.39 4.70
CA PRO A 199 15.31 18.06 5.81
C PRO A 199 13.82 17.70 5.94
N TYR A 200 13.14 17.43 4.82
CA TYR A 200 11.70 17.12 4.80
C TYR A 200 11.40 15.65 5.10
N LEU A 201 12.39 14.76 4.92
CA LEU A 201 12.22 13.32 5.02
C LEU A 201 12.77 12.74 6.34
N GLN A 202 13.20 13.57 7.29
CA GLN A 202 13.82 13.11 8.53
C GLN A 202 12.93 12.16 9.33
N GLU A 203 11.65 12.51 9.52
CA GLU A 203 10.69 11.65 10.25
C GLU A 203 10.43 10.32 9.52
N GLU A 204 10.24 10.37 8.20
CA GLU A 204 10.01 9.18 7.38
C GLU A 204 11.23 8.25 7.40
N ASN A 205 12.42 8.82 7.26
CA ASN A 205 13.69 8.10 7.32
C ASN A 205 13.88 7.45 8.70
N ALA A 206 13.50 8.12 9.78
CA ALA A 206 13.59 7.54 11.12
C ALA A 206 12.73 6.27 11.26
N VAL A 207 11.48 6.31 10.76
CA VAL A 207 10.60 5.12 10.77
C VAL A 207 11.15 4.03 9.86
N TYR A 208 11.54 4.38 8.63
CA TYR A 208 12.06 3.44 7.66
C TYR A 208 13.34 2.75 8.14
N GLU A 209 14.30 3.50 8.70
CA GLU A 209 15.57 2.95 9.21
C GLU A 209 15.36 2.13 10.50
N SER A 210 14.44 2.55 11.37
CA SER A 210 14.07 1.77 12.57
C SER A 210 13.54 0.38 12.19
N TRP A 211 12.56 0.32 11.29
CA TRP A 211 12.01 -0.97 10.84
C TRP A 211 13.01 -1.78 10.02
N SER A 212 13.82 -1.10 9.23
CA SER A 212 14.95 -1.69 8.52
C SER A 212 15.95 -2.37 9.45
N ALA A 213 16.29 -1.75 10.58
CA ALA A 213 17.14 -2.35 11.60
C ALA A 213 16.43 -3.53 12.28
N ALA A 214 15.14 -3.40 12.59
CA ALA A 214 14.34 -4.47 13.16
C ALA A 214 14.20 -5.69 12.23
N TRP A 215 14.17 -5.51 10.91
CA TRP A 215 14.25 -6.62 9.96
C TRP A 215 15.63 -7.28 9.98
N ALA A 216 16.71 -6.49 10.02
CA ALA A 216 18.07 -7.01 10.07
C ALA A 216 18.38 -7.80 11.34
N ASP A 217 17.83 -7.41 12.49
CA ASP A 217 18.03 -8.10 13.77
C ASP A 217 16.98 -9.18 14.09
N GLY A 218 15.96 -9.34 13.24
CA GLY A 218 14.90 -10.32 13.36
C GLY A 218 13.71 -9.90 14.26
N SER A 219 13.75 -8.74 14.90
CA SER A 219 12.64 -8.22 15.71
C SER A 219 11.37 -7.98 14.88
N ALA A 220 11.52 -7.49 13.64
CA ALA A 220 10.40 -7.30 12.73
C ALA A 220 9.81 -8.63 12.24
N LEU A 221 10.62 -9.71 12.15
CA LEU A 221 10.11 -11.04 11.82
C LEU A 221 9.19 -11.57 12.93
N LYS A 222 9.51 -11.28 14.20
CA LYS A 222 8.62 -11.59 15.33
C LYS A 222 7.32 -10.78 15.25
N ALA A 223 7.39 -9.48 14.95
CA ALA A 223 6.19 -8.67 14.74
C ALA A 223 5.34 -9.18 13.56
N ALA A 224 5.99 -9.63 12.48
CA ALA A 224 5.33 -10.26 11.34
C ALA A 224 4.65 -11.57 11.74
N GLN A 225 5.29 -12.43 12.53
CA GLN A 225 4.69 -13.65 13.07
C GLN A 225 3.42 -13.36 13.87
N GLU A 226 3.49 -12.45 14.85
CA GLU A 226 2.35 -12.09 15.71
C GLU A 226 1.19 -11.51 14.89
N THR A 227 1.51 -10.65 13.92
CA THR A 227 0.50 -10.01 13.05
C THR A 227 -0.13 -10.99 12.07
N LEU A 228 0.69 -11.82 11.40
CA LEU A 228 0.23 -12.74 10.36
C LEU A 228 -0.46 -13.98 10.94
N ALA A 229 -0.20 -14.36 12.19
CA ALA A 229 -0.97 -15.38 12.89
C ALA A 229 -2.47 -15.01 13.04
N LEU A 230 -2.81 -13.71 12.94
CA LEU A 230 -4.17 -13.18 12.96
C LEU A 230 -4.74 -12.93 11.55
N ALA A 231 -3.96 -13.23 10.50
CA ALA A 231 -4.38 -13.06 9.12
C ALA A 231 -5.47 -14.08 8.75
N PRO A 232 -6.38 -13.71 7.83
CA PRO A 232 -7.33 -14.68 7.30
C PRO A 232 -6.62 -15.83 6.57
N GLU A 233 -7.15 -17.04 6.77
CA GLU A 233 -6.69 -18.22 6.04
C GLU A 233 -6.74 -18.02 4.53
N ARG A 234 -5.73 -18.59 3.85
CA ARG A 234 -5.63 -18.59 2.41
C ARG A 234 -6.84 -19.26 1.76
N VAL A 235 -7.47 -18.56 0.84
CA VAL A 235 -8.50 -19.09 -0.07
C VAL A 235 -7.96 -19.01 -1.49
N ALA A 236 -7.61 -20.17 -2.04
CA ALA A 236 -7.11 -20.24 -3.40
C ALA A 236 -8.14 -19.64 -4.38
N PRO A 237 -7.73 -18.74 -5.29
CA PRO A 237 -8.64 -18.12 -6.23
C PRO A 237 -9.20 -19.16 -7.18
N GLY A 238 -10.51 -19.11 -7.43
CA GLY A 238 -11.17 -19.97 -8.40
C GLY A 238 -10.63 -19.80 -9.83
N LEU A 239 -10.89 -20.79 -10.69
CA LEU A 239 -10.41 -20.83 -12.07
C LEU A 239 -10.76 -19.57 -12.88
N THR A 240 -11.98 -19.04 -12.68
CA THR A 240 -12.46 -17.83 -13.36
C THR A 240 -11.60 -16.60 -13.01
N HIS A 241 -11.25 -16.43 -11.73
CA HIS A 241 -10.36 -15.36 -11.29
C HIS A 241 -8.95 -15.52 -11.87
N GLN A 242 -8.41 -16.75 -11.86
CA GLN A 242 -7.11 -17.03 -12.46
C GLN A 242 -7.08 -16.72 -13.97
N LEU A 243 -8.13 -17.09 -14.70
CA LEU A 243 -8.28 -16.78 -16.12
C LEU A 243 -8.39 -15.27 -16.37
N ARG A 244 -9.23 -14.55 -15.62
CA ARG A 244 -9.36 -13.09 -15.71
C ARG A 244 -8.02 -12.40 -15.51
N ARG A 245 -7.21 -12.87 -14.54
CA ARG A 245 -5.86 -12.36 -14.29
C ARG A 245 -4.89 -12.65 -15.43
N LYS A 246 -4.89 -13.87 -15.97
CA LYS A 246 -4.04 -14.22 -17.13
C LYS A 246 -4.39 -13.36 -18.34
N LEU A 247 -5.68 -13.15 -18.61
CA LEU A 247 -6.15 -12.26 -19.68
C LEU A 247 -5.75 -10.80 -19.43
N GLY A 248 -5.88 -10.30 -18.21
CA GLY A 248 -5.43 -8.96 -17.84
C GLY A 248 -3.93 -8.76 -18.04
N ALA A 249 -3.11 -9.73 -17.62
CA ALA A 249 -1.67 -9.71 -17.84
C ALA A 249 -1.30 -9.78 -19.34
N ALA A 250 -2.00 -10.59 -20.12
CA ALA A 250 -1.83 -10.65 -21.57
C ALA A 250 -2.19 -9.32 -22.25
N LYS A 251 -3.29 -8.69 -21.84
CA LYS A 251 -3.73 -7.37 -22.32
C LYS A 251 -2.69 -6.28 -22.01
N GLU A 252 -2.13 -6.27 -20.80
CA GLU A 252 -1.08 -5.31 -20.43
C GLU A 252 0.20 -5.52 -21.25
N LYS A 253 0.63 -6.77 -21.44
CA LYS A 253 1.78 -7.09 -22.30
C LYS A 253 1.56 -6.66 -23.75
N LEU A 254 0.39 -6.95 -24.32
CA LEU A 254 0.01 -6.53 -25.67
C LEU A 254 -0.01 -4.99 -25.76
N GLY A 255 -0.50 -4.33 -24.72
CA GLY A 255 -0.46 -2.89 -24.58
C GLY A 255 0.93 -2.31 -24.70
N HIS A 256 1.86 -2.79 -23.86
CA HIS A 256 3.25 -2.38 -23.92
C HIS A 256 3.89 -2.63 -25.29
N TRP A 257 3.62 -3.78 -25.91
CA TRP A 257 4.11 -4.07 -27.26
C TRP A 257 3.59 -3.08 -28.32
N LEU A 258 2.36 -2.60 -28.16
CA LEU A 258 1.74 -1.59 -29.02
C LEU A 258 2.08 -0.13 -28.64
N GLY A 259 2.93 0.10 -27.63
CA GLY A 259 3.18 1.44 -27.11
C GLY A 259 1.95 2.11 -26.46
N ARG A 260 0.94 1.33 -26.08
CA ARG A 260 -0.28 1.79 -25.43
C ARG A 260 -0.27 1.35 -23.96
N ASP A 261 -0.39 2.27 -23.03
CA ASP A 261 -0.56 1.94 -21.62
C ASP A 261 -2.05 1.67 -21.33
N TRP A 262 -2.51 0.42 -21.51
CA TRP A 262 -3.89 0.02 -21.21
C TRP A 262 -4.03 -0.23 -19.69
N ARG A 263 -3.90 0.83 -18.89
CA ARG A 263 -4.15 0.79 -17.45
C ARG A 263 -5.48 1.40 -17.13
#